data_AF-E9UVT0-F1
#
_entry.id   AF-E9UVT0-F1
#
_cell.length_a   1.000
_cell.length_b   1.000
_cell.length_c   1.000
_cell.angle_alpha   90.00
_cell.angle_beta   90.00
_cell.angle_gamma   90.00
#
_symmetry.space_group_name_H-M   'P 1'
#
loop_
_entity.id
_entity.type
_entity.pdbx_description
1 polymer ?
#
loop_
_entity_poly.entity_id
_entity_poly.type
_entity_poly.pdbx_seq_one_letter_code
_entity_poly.pdbx_strand_id
1 'polypeptide(L)'
;MPRTPPFFVWVDMTGEFGLRSAPGLLLGWRRTPESKLSARKDSAWQCLVIHASEPAPYSPESMNVYQSWMNPAHVRPIEVEKPTPRKWKTKSR
;
A
#
# COMPACT_ATOMS: atom_id res chain seq x y z
N MET A 1 3.97 12.86 -19.81
CA MET A 1 5.19 12.01 -19.73
C MET A 1 4.94 10.92 -18.69
N PRO A 2 5.24 9.63 -18.95
CA PRO A 2 5.26 8.64 -17.88
C PRO A 2 6.33 9.07 -16.88
N ARG A 3 5.95 9.25 -15.61
CA ARG A 3 6.92 9.68 -14.61
C ARG A 3 7.96 8.57 -14.42
N THR A 4 9.21 8.92 -14.14
CA THR A 4 10.27 7.97 -13.74
C THR A 4 10.36 7.90 -12.21
N PRO A 5 10.31 6.71 -11.58
CA PRO A 5 10.46 6.56 -10.13
C PRO A 5 11.73 7.25 -9.58
N PRO A 6 11.76 7.63 -8.28
CA PRO A 6 10.81 7.26 -7.23
C PRO A 6 9.57 8.17 -7.12
N PHE A 7 8.45 7.61 -6.63
CA PHE A 7 7.24 8.38 -6.30
C PHE A 7 6.81 8.21 -4.86
N PHE A 8 6.36 9.29 -4.24
CA PHE A 8 5.67 9.22 -2.96
C PHE A 8 4.30 8.57 -3.12
N VAL A 9 4.02 7.59 -2.27
CA VAL A 9 2.80 6.80 -2.27
C VAL A 9 2.25 6.62 -0.86
N TRP A 10 0.95 6.39 -0.77
CA TRP A 10 0.30 5.77 0.38
C TRP A 10 0.33 4.25 0.22
N VAL A 11 0.72 3.56 1.29
CA VAL A 11 0.77 2.10 1.38
C VAL A 11 -0.19 1.63 2.44
N ASP A 12 -1.01 0.63 2.13
CA ASP A 12 -1.96 0.05 3.07
C ASP A 12 -1.87 -1.48 3.11
N MET A 13 -1.34 -2.00 4.21
CA MET A 13 -1.18 -3.44 4.46
C MET A 13 -2.52 -4.14 4.81
N THR A 14 -3.57 -3.39 5.10
CA THR A 14 -4.88 -3.94 5.50
C THR A 14 -5.83 -4.16 4.32
N GLY A 15 -5.58 -3.49 3.18
CA GLY A 15 -6.46 -3.47 2.02
C GLY A 15 -7.66 -2.52 2.15
N GLU A 16 -7.83 -1.87 3.31
CA GLU A 16 -8.79 -0.82 3.58
C GLU A 16 -8.08 0.55 3.72
N PHE A 17 -7.79 1.19 2.58
CA PHE A 17 -7.14 2.50 2.58
C PHE A 17 -7.83 3.46 3.53
N GLY A 18 -7.06 4.05 4.45
CA GLY A 18 -7.63 4.81 5.55
C GLY A 18 -6.60 5.25 6.57
N LEU A 19 -7.02 5.28 7.83
CA LEU A 19 -6.22 5.84 8.92
C LEU A 19 -4.85 5.16 9.10
N ARG A 20 -4.75 3.88 8.73
CA ARG A 20 -3.53 3.06 8.87
C ARG A 20 -2.63 3.05 7.64
N SER A 21 -2.98 3.80 6.58
CA SER A 21 -2.10 3.93 5.43
C SER A 21 -0.83 4.70 5.82
N ALA A 22 0.32 4.11 5.53
CA ALA A 22 1.64 4.67 5.81
C ALA A 22 2.23 5.32 4.55
N PRO A 23 3.08 6.35 4.69
CA PRO A 23 3.83 6.88 3.56
C PRO A 23 4.87 5.86 3.07
N GLY A 24 5.12 5.86 1.76
CA GLY A 24 6.13 5.03 1.13
C GLY A 24 6.69 5.64 -0.15
N LEU A 25 7.65 4.94 -0.74
CA LEU A 25 8.33 5.29 -1.99
C LEU A 25 8.23 4.14 -2.98
N LEU A 26 7.53 4.36 -4.09
CA LEU A 26 7.46 3.44 -5.22
C LEU A 26 8.74 3.54 -6.05
N LEU A 27 9.47 2.44 -6.15
CA LEU A 27 10.76 2.34 -6.84
C LEU A 27 10.66 1.74 -8.25
N GLY A 28 9.67 0.88 -8.51
CA GLY A 28 9.55 0.23 -9.81
C GLY A 28 8.45 -0.82 -9.91
N TRP A 29 8.38 -1.46 -11.06
CA TRP A 29 7.35 -2.44 -11.42
C TRP A 29 7.99 -3.71 -11.98
N ARG A 30 7.37 -4.87 -11.72
CA ARG A 30 7.73 -6.13 -12.37
C ARG A 30 6.49 -6.98 -12.64
N ARG A 31 6.60 -7.93 -13.57
CA ARG A 31 5.59 -8.96 -13.76
C ARG A 31 5.56 -9.91 -12.56
N THR A 32 4.36 -10.27 -12.12
CA THR A 32 4.16 -11.32 -11.13
C THR A 32 4.53 -12.67 -11.76
N PRO A 33 5.36 -13.52 -11.13
CA PRO A 33 5.63 -14.85 -11.63
C PRO A 33 4.34 -15.67 -11.77
N GLU A 34 4.21 -16.46 -12.84
CA GLU A 34 3.00 -17.26 -13.09
C GLU A 34 2.66 -18.20 -11.92
N SER A 35 3.68 -18.75 -11.26
CA SER A 35 3.52 -19.59 -10.06
C SER A 35 2.87 -18.90 -8.87
N LYS A 36 2.81 -17.56 -8.87
CA LYS A 36 2.20 -16.73 -7.82
C LYS A 36 0.87 -16.09 -8.27
N LEU A 37 0.45 -16.29 -9.51
CA LEU A 37 -0.86 -15.87 -9.98
C LEU A 37 -1.87 -16.93 -9.53
N SER A 38 -2.56 -16.67 -8.43
CA SER A 38 -3.67 -17.54 -8.05
C SER A 38 -4.89 -17.27 -8.94
N ALA A 39 -5.82 -18.23 -9.01
CA ALA A 39 -7.10 -18.06 -9.72
C ALA A 39 -7.96 -16.91 -9.19
N ARG A 40 -7.59 -16.28 -8.05
CA ARG A 40 -8.25 -15.13 -7.47
C ARG A 40 -7.52 -13.85 -7.81
N LYS A 41 -7.92 -13.16 -8.89
CA LYS A 41 -7.69 -11.71 -9.18
C LYS A 41 -6.31 -11.12 -8.78
N ASP A 42 -5.25 -11.91 -8.76
CA ASP A 42 -3.92 -11.40 -8.45
C ASP A 42 -3.46 -10.51 -9.60
N SER A 43 -2.90 -9.35 -9.28
CA SER A 43 -2.40 -8.45 -10.30
C SER A 43 -1.26 -9.12 -11.06
N ALA A 44 -1.29 -9.01 -12.40
CA ALA A 44 -0.19 -9.44 -13.26
C ALA A 44 1.11 -8.63 -13.02
N TRP A 45 1.03 -7.57 -12.22
CA TRP A 45 2.13 -6.69 -11.88
C TRP A 45 2.28 -6.57 -10.37
N GLN A 46 3.53 -6.48 -9.93
CA GLN A 46 3.93 -6.07 -8.59
C GLN A 46 4.69 -4.76 -8.65
N CYS A 47 4.61 -4.01 -7.56
CA CYS A 47 5.35 -2.77 -7.38
C CYS A 47 6.38 -2.92 -6.27
N LEU A 48 7.60 -2.42 -6.48
CA LEU A 48 8.65 -2.40 -5.46
C LEU A 48 8.49 -1.13 -4.64
N VAL A 49 8.26 -1.27 -3.34
CA VAL A 49 7.99 -0.13 -2.47
C VAL A 49 8.86 -0.21 -1.22
N ILE A 50 9.41 0.95 -0.82
CA ILE A 50 9.93 1.17 0.54
C ILE A 50 8.79 1.77 1.37
N HIS A 51 8.44 1.17 2.50
CA HIS A 51 7.42 1.69 3.38
C HIS A 51 7.77 1.48 4.86
N ALA A 52 7.27 2.37 5.71
CA ALA A 52 7.26 2.15 7.14
C ALA A 52 6.07 1.25 7.52
N SER A 53 6.26 0.36 8.49
CA SER A 53 5.17 -0.33 9.15
C SER A 53 5.48 -0.48 10.63
N GLU A 54 4.45 -0.28 11.45
CA GLU A 54 4.49 -0.53 12.88
C GLU A 54 3.84 -1.89 13.13
N PRO A 55 4.63 -2.97 13.31
CA PRO A 55 4.07 -4.24 13.75
C PRO A 55 3.44 -4.06 15.14
N ALA A 56 2.38 -4.80 15.41
CA ALA A 56 1.84 -4.84 16.77
C ALA A 56 2.86 -5.50 17.72
N PRO A 57 3.07 -4.99 18.94
CA PRO A 57 2.40 -3.85 19.57
C PRO A 57 2.90 -2.49 19.03
N TYR A 58 1.97 -1.58 18.74
CA TYR A 58 2.27 -0.25 18.16
C TYR A 58 3.08 0.60 19.15
N SER A 59 4.33 0.86 18.82
CA SER A 59 5.20 1.82 19.50
C SER A 59 6.00 2.58 18.45
N PRO A 60 6.19 3.91 18.58
CA PRO A 60 7.05 4.67 17.68
C PRO A 60 8.47 4.11 17.56
N GLU A 61 8.98 3.48 18.63
CA GLU A 61 10.30 2.83 18.67
C GLU A 61 10.32 1.49 17.91
N SER A 62 9.16 0.95 17.56
CA SER A 62 8.99 -0.32 16.83
C SER A 62 8.75 -0.12 15.33
N MET A 63 8.90 1.11 14.82
CA MET A 63 8.72 1.38 13.40
C MET A 63 9.83 0.72 12.58
N ASN A 64 9.45 -0.20 11.71
CA ASN A 64 10.35 -0.90 10.81
C ASN A 64 10.18 -0.37 9.38
N VAL A 65 11.29 -0.27 8.65
CA VAL A 65 11.31 0.07 7.23
C VAL A 65 11.47 -1.20 6.42
N TYR A 66 10.53 -1.44 5.51
CA TYR A 66 10.52 -2.62 4.65
C TYR A 66 10.71 -2.20 3.19
N GLN A 67 11.45 -3.01 2.45
CA GLN A 67 11.49 -2.97 0.98
C GLN A 67 10.87 -4.27 0.46
N SER A 68 9.71 -4.18 -0.20
CA SER A 68 8.99 -5.37 -0.64
C SER A 68 8.29 -5.20 -1.98
N TRP A 69 8.07 -6.33 -2.66
CA TRP A 69 7.22 -6.40 -3.86
C TRP A 69 5.78 -6.61 -3.45
N MET A 70 4.92 -5.62 -3.72
CA MET A 70 3.54 -5.57 -3.26
C MET A 70 2.54 -5.66 -4.40
N ASN A 71 1.33 -6.14 -4.10
CA ASN A 71 0.21 -6.01 -5.03
C ASN A 71 -0.15 -4.51 -5.16
N PRO A 72 -0.23 -3.96 -6.38
CA PRO A 72 -0.55 -2.55 -6.64
C PRO A 72 -1.87 -2.07 -6.01
N ALA A 73 -2.78 -2.99 -5.71
CA ALA A 73 -4.01 -2.68 -4.97
C ALA A 73 -3.76 -2.11 -3.56
N HIS A 74 -2.56 -2.26 -2.99
CA HIS A 74 -2.17 -1.71 -1.68
C HIS A 74 -1.42 -0.38 -1.78
N VAL A 75 -1.25 0.18 -2.99
CA VAL A 75 -0.43 1.38 -3.22
C VAL A 75 -1.24 2.44 -3.96
N ARG A 76 -1.22 3.68 -3.47
CA ARG A 76 -1.86 4.84 -4.13
C ARG A 76 -0.88 6.02 -4.20
N PRO A 77 -0.93 6.87 -5.24
CA PRO A 77 -0.14 8.09 -5.27
C PRO A 77 -0.46 9.00 -4.09
N ILE A 78 0.56 9.67 -3.51
CA ILE A 78 0.36 10.60 -2.39
C ILE A 78 -0.39 11.88 -2.80
N GLU A 79 -0.38 12.19 -4.10
CA GLU A 79 -1.14 13.32 -4.70
C GLU A 79 -2.66 13.12 -4.59
N VAL A 80 -3.10 11.89 -4.31
CA VAL A 80 -4.47 11.61 -3.87
C VAL A 80 -4.51 11.95 -2.38
N GLU A 81 -5.40 12.86 -1.98
CA GLU A 81 -5.63 13.24 -0.56
C GLU A 81 -5.54 12.03 0.36
N LYS A 82 -4.94 12.22 1.56
CA LYS A 82 -4.82 11.17 2.57
C LYS A 82 -6.14 10.42 2.66
N PRO A 83 -6.16 9.09 2.47
CA PRO A 83 -7.41 8.35 2.38
C PRO A 83 -8.22 8.56 3.66
N THR A 84 -9.32 9.29 3.55
CA THR A 84 -10.25 9.48 4.66
C THR A 84 -10.99 8.18 4.90
N PRO A 85 -11.10 7.71 6.15
CA PRO A 85 -11.83 6.49 6.46
C PRO A 85 -13.26 6.55 5.91
N ARG A 86 -13.77 5.41 5.41
CA ARG A 86 -15.19 5.28 5.05
C ARG A 86 -16.02 5.66 6.28
N LYS A 87 -16.80 6.74 6.19
CA LYS A 87 -17.80 7.08 7.22
C LYS A 87 -18.85 5.97 7.23
N TRP A 88 -18.79 5.09 8.21
CA TRP A 88 -19.88 4.16 8.47
C TRP A 88 -21.11 5.01 8.81
N LYS A 89 -22.17 4.94 7.99
CA LYS A 89 -23.45 5.53 8.35
C LYS A 89 -24.00 4.74 9.53
N THR A 90 -23.84 5.25 10.74
CA THR A 90 -24.55 4.73 11.91
C THR A 90 -26.04 4.93 11.64
N LYS A 91 -26.77 3.86 11.33
CA LYS A 91 -28.23 3.90 11.43
C LYS A 91 -28.55 3.92 12.92
N SER A 92 -28.82 5.10 13.46
CA SER A 92 -29.48 5.22 14.77
C SER A 92 -30.85 4.54 14.66
N ARG A 93 -31.10 3.55 15.51
CA ARG A 93 -32.44 3.01 15.77
C ARG A 93 -33.08 3.82 16.88
#